data_AF-A0A6N9TAA5-F1
#
_entry.id   AF-A0A6N9TAA5-F1
#
_cell.length_a   1.000
_cell.length_b   1.000
_cell.length_c   1.000
_cell.angle_alpha   90.00
_cell.angle_beta   90.00
_cell.angle_gamma   90.00
#
_symmetry.space_group_name_H-M   'P 1'
#
loop_
_entity.id
_entity.type
_entity.pdbx_description
1 polymer ?
#
loop_
_entity_poly.entity_id
_entity_poly.type
_entity_poly.pdbx_seq_one_letter_code
_entity_poly.pdbx_strand_id
1 'polypeptide(L)'
;MYRGNCKCQAVHFELADGNHLEAYSSMSLPTDDSKMLLEADRQHVIVDCAPSSVARLHASSGETHHVCNICGSLLFVEVKPDTFQLEVMFAGHSKPIGFT
;
A
#
# COMPACT_ATOMS: atom_id res chain seq x y z
N MET A 1 1.22 12.73 1.53
CA MET A 1 1.94 11.43 1.47
C MET A 1 0.97 10.32 1.84
N TYR A 2 0.97 9.20 1.12
CA TYR A 2 0.05 8.07 1.36
C TYR A 2 0.81 6.91 1.99
N ARG A 3 0.22 6.27 3.01
CA ARG A 3 0.88 5.23 3.81
C ARG A 3 -0.05 4.07 4.10
N GLY A 4 0.49 2.88 4.25
CA GLY A 4 -0.22 1.72 4.75
C GLY A 4 0.69 0.82 5.57
N ASN A 5 0.10 -0.11 6.30
CA ASN A 5 0.83 -1.07 7.12
C ASN A 5 0.01 -2.34 7.31
N CYS A 6 0.70 -3.45 7.56
CA CYS A 6 0.02 -4.68 7.96
C CYS A 6 -0.59 -4.55 9.37
N LYS A 7 -1.51 -5.45 9.72
CA LYS A 7 -2.19 -5.45 11.03
C LYS A 7 -1.23 -5.57 12.22
N CYS A 8 -0.11 -6.27 12.07
CA CYS A 8 0.89 -6.45 13.13
C CYS A 8 2.01 -5.41 13.12
N GLN A 9 1.94 -4.40 12.23
CA GLN A 9 2.93 -3.33 12.10
C GLN A 9 4.37 -3.79 11.79
N ALA A 10 4.54 -5.00 11.27
CA ALA A 10 5.86 -5.53 10.87
C ALA A 10 6.25 -5.16 9.44
N VAL A 11 5.29 -4.63 8.66
CA VAL A 11 5.49 -4.15 7.30
C VAL A 11 4.81 -2.79 7.19
N HIS A 12 5.58 -1.79 6.80
CA HIS A 12 5.10 -0.45 6.48
C HIS A 12 5.38 -0.18 4.99
N PHE A 13 4.48 0.54 4.34
CA PHE A 13 4.68 0.97 2.96
C PHE A 13 4.19 2.38 2.73
N GLU A 14 4.86 3.08 1.84
CA GLU A 14 4.64 4.48 1.53
C GLU A 14 4.73 4.72 0.02
N LEU A 15 3.92 5.64 -0.48
CA LEU A 15 3.98 6.12 -1.86
C LEU A 15 4.83 7.40 -1.93
N ALA A 16 5.95 7.32 -2.66
CA ALA A 16 6.98 8.36 -2.73
C ALA A 16 6.47 9.66 -3.38
N ASP A 17 5.67 9.58 -4.44
CA ASP A 17 5.20 10.74 -5.19
C ASP A 17 3.75 10.60 -5.64
N GLY A 18 2.94 11.63 -5.40
CA GLY A 18 1.52 11.64 -5.70
C GLY A 18 1.16 11.93 -7.15
N ASN A 19 2.15 12.09 -8.03
CA ASN A 19 1.97 12.57 -9.40
C ASN A 19 1.61 11.47 -10.41
N HIS A 20 1.68 10.19 -10.00
CA HIS A 20 1.37 9.00 -10.80
C HIS A 20 0.40 8.06 -10.04
N LEU A 21 -0.57 8.64 -9.33
CA LEU A 21 -1.59 7.88 -8.62
C LEU A 21 -2.89 7.94 -9.40
N GLU A 22 -3.25 6.83 -10.04
CA GLU A 22 -4.60 6.65 -10.56
C GLU A 22 -5.46 6.08 -9.41
N ALA A 23 -6.44 6.86 -8.98
CA ALA A 23 -7.39 6.41 -7.97
C ALA A 23 -8.24 5.27 -8.55
N TYR A 24 -8.01 4.05 -8.07
CA TYR A 24 -8.77 2.90 -8.53
C TYR A 24 -10.16 2.92 -7.87
N SER A 25 -11.14 3.47 -8.59
CA SER A 25 -12.52 3.55 -8.14
C SER A 25 -13.25 2.22 -8.36
N SER A 26 -12.79 1.13 -7.74
CA SER A 26 -13.66 -0.03 -7.52
C SER A 26 -14.27 0.06 -6.14
N MET A 27 -15.54 0.47 -6.13
CA MET A 27 -16.49 0.49 -5.01
C MET A 27 -16.12 -0.51 -3.90
N SER A 28 -15.37 -0.05 -2.91
CA SER A 28 -15.04 -0.81 -1.70
C SER A 28 -16.05 -0.41 -0.63
N LEU A 29 -16.76 -1.39 -0.09
CA LEU A 29 -17.79 -1.19 0.94
C LEU A 29 -17.21 -0.37 2.13
N PRO A 30 -17.94 0.63 2.64
CA PRO A 30 -17.42 1.58 3.60
C PRO A 30 -17.33 0.93 4.97
N THR A 31 -16.13 0.48 5.34
CA THR A 31 -15.75 0.29 6.73
C THR A 31 -14.38 0.94 6.91
N ASP A 32 -14.38 2.10 7.57
CA ASP A 32 -13.24 2.98 7.89
C ASP A 32 -12.98 4.11 6.88
N ASP A 33 -13.50 5.29 7.20
CA ASP A 33 -13.72 6.52 6.40
C ASP A 33 -12.44 7.18 5.80
N SER A 34 -11.28 6.52 5.80
CA SER A 34 -10.00 7.16 5.40
C SER A 34 -9.04 6.28 4.61
N LYS A 35 -9.49 5.08 4.22
CA LYS A 35 -8.71 4.15 3.39
C LYS A 35 -9.07 4.32 1.92
N MET A 36 -8.05 4.39 1.07
CA MET A 36 -8.16 4.58 -0.37
C MET A 36 -7.39 3.46 -1.08
N LEU A 37 -7.99 2.90 -2.12
CA LEU A 37 -7.33 1.94 -3.00
C LEU A 37 -6.68 2.69 -4.16
N LEU A 38 -5.37 2.59 -4.30
CA LEU A 38 -4.59 3.28 -5.33
C LEU A 38 -3.79 2.29 -6.17
N GLU A 39 -3.66 2.59 -7.47
CA GLU A 39 -2.72 1.90 -8.36
C GLU A 39 -1.43 2.72 -8.47
N ALA A 40 -0.27 2.08 -8.32
CA ALA A 40 1.04 2.71 -8.41
C ALA A 40 2.09 1.75 -8.99
N ASP A 41 3.04 2.29 -9.74
CA ASP A 41 4.23 1.53 -10.13
C ASP A 41 5.08 1.17 -8.91
N ARG A 42 5.65 -0.04 -8.93
CA ARG A 42 6.51 -0.59 -7.88
C ARG A 42 7.66 0.36 -7.50
N GLN A 43 8.21 1.10 -8.45
CA GLN A 43 9.31 2.06 -8.21
C GLN A 43 8.90 3.22 -7.29
N HIS A 44 7.60 3.52 -7.19
CA HIS A 44 7.06 4.57 -6.32
C HIS A 44 6.58 4.03 -4.96
N VAL A 45 6.68 2.72 -4.74
CA VAL A 45 6.28 2.06 -3.49
C VAL A 45 7.52 1.74 -2.67
N ILE A 46 7.67 2.45 -1.56
CA ILE A 46 8.73 2.21 -0.58
C ILE A 46 8.17 1.23 0.47
N VAL A 47 8.79 0.07 0.62
CA VAL A 47 8.40 -0.93 1.62
C VAL A 47 9.48 -1.03 2.69
N ASP A 48 9.13 -0.68 3.92
CA ASP A 48 9.99 -0.81 5.09
C ASP A 48 9.57 -2.04 5.91
N CYS A 49 10.40 -3.09 5.84
CA CYS A 49 10.21 -4.33 6.57
C CYS A 49 11.49 -5.18 6.62
N ALA A 50 11.52 -6.17 7.51
CA ALA A 50 12.54 -7.22 7.45
C ALA A 50 12.35 -8.07 6.17
N PRO A 51 13.44 -8.59 5.54
CA PRO A 51 13.36 -9.34 4.29
C PRO A 51 12.43 -10.57 4.31
N SER A 52 12.22 -11.16 5.48
CA SER A 52 11.36 -12.33 5.69
C SER A 52 9.90 -12.00 6.00
N SER A 53 9.54 -10.72 6.09
CA SER A 53 8.21 -10.26 6.52
C SER A 53 7.18 -10.25 5.40
N VAL A 54 7.58 -10.39 4.13
CA VAL A 54 6.69 -10.38 2.96
C VAL A 54 6.76 -11.72 2.24
N ALA A 55 5.59 -12.31 1.99
CA ALA A 55 5.41 -13.50 1.17
C ALA A 55 4.63 -13.17 -0.10
N ARG A 56 4.88 -13.93 -1.17
CA ARG A 56 4.18 -13.80 -2.46
C ARG A 56 3.30 -15.02 -2.69
N LEU A 57 2.03 -14.79 -2.97
CA LEU A 57 1.05 -15.81 -3.29
C LEU A 57 0.52 -15.55 -4.71
N HIS A 58 0.73 -16.48 -5.63
CA HIS A 58 0.22 -16.37 -6.98
C HIS A 58 -1.23 -16.85 -7.00
N ALA A 59 -2.14 -15.96 -7.39
CA ALA A 59 -3.55 -16.29 -7.56
C ALA A 59 -3.77 -16.95 -8.92
N SER A 60 -4.77 -17.85 -9.01
CA SER A 60 -5.16 -18.47 -10.28
C SER A 60 -5.74 -17.47 -11.29
N SER A 61 -6.10 -16.26 -10.85
CA SER A 61 -6.51 -15.12 -11.68
C SER A 61 -5.35 -14.50 -12.49
N GLY A 62 -4.10 -14.88 -12.20
CA GLY A 62 -2.90 -14.29 -12.80
C GLY A 62 -2.30 -13.14 -11.98
N GLU A 63 -2.97 -12.73 -10.91
CA GLU A 63 -2.48 -11.71 -9.97
C GLU A 63 -1.47 -12.30 -8.98
N THR A 64 -0.57 -11.46 -8.45
CA THR A 64 0.31 -11.85 -7.34
C THR A 64 -0.02 -11.06 -6.09
N HIS A 65 -0.44 -11.75 -5.03
CA HIS A 65 -0.75 -11.14 -3.75
C HIS A 65 0.51 -11.09 -2.89
N HIS A 66 0.89 -9.89 -2.47
CA HIS A 66 1.95 -9.67 -1.50
C HIS A 66 1.32 -9.58 -0.11
N VAL A 67 1.68 -10.51 0.77
CA VAL A 67 1.07 -10.66 2.10
C VAL A 67 2.13 -10.60 3.19
N CYS A 68 1.74 -10.15 4.38
CA CYS A 68 2.60 -10.21 5.54
C CYS A 68 2.77 -11.67 5.96
N ASN A 69 4.01 -12.15 5.99
CA ASN A 69 4.36 -13.52 6.38
C ASN A 69 4.14 -13.79 7.89
N ILE A 70 3.96 -12.74 8.70
CA ILE A 70 3.79 -12.85 10.15
C ILE A 70 2.30 -12.93 10.53
N CYS A 71 1.47 -12.03 10.00
CA CYS A 71 0.05 -11.94 10.36
C CYS A 71 -0.94 -12.25 9.23
N GLY A 72 -0.45 -12.59 8.04
CA GLY A 72 -1.29 -12.94 6.88
C GLY A 72 -2.07 -11.77 6.27
N SER A 73 -1.82 -10.53 6.69
CA SER A 73 -2.51 -9.37 6.10
C SER A 73 -2.10 -9.16 4.65
N LEU A 74 -3.08 -8.90 3.77
CA LEU A 74 -2.82 -8.43 2.41
C LEU A 74 -2.15 -7.05 2.47
N LEU A 75 -1.04 -6.88 1.75
CA LEU A 75 -0.29 -5.63 1.68
C LEU A 75 -0.62 -4.89 0.38
N PHE A 76 -0.40 -5.57 -0.74
CA PHE A 76 -0.70 -5.06 -2.07
C PHE A 76 -0.84 -6.20 -3.08
N VAL A 77 -1.56 -5.93 -4.17
CA VAL A 77 -1.81 -6.87 -5.26
C VAL A 77 -1.08 -6.39 -6.50
N GLU A 78 -0.24 -7.25 -7.07
CA GLU A 78 0.39 -7.01 -8.36
C GLU A 78 -0.53 -7.51 -9.47
N VAL A 79 -1.18 -6.56 -10.14
CA VAL A 79 -2.19 -6.81 -11.18
C VAL A 79 -1.59 -6.84 -12.59
N LYS A 80 -0.43 -6.19 -12.77
CA LYS A 80 0.39 -6.17 -13.99
C LYS A 80 1.86 -6.17 -13.55
N PRO A 81 2.81 -6.55 -14.42
CA PRO A 81 4.23 -6.47 -14.10
C PRO A 81 4.61 -5.09 -13.56
N ASP A 82 5.19 -5.04 -12.36
CA ASP A 82 5.61 -3.82 -11.67
C ASP A 82 4.48 -2.81 -11.35
N THR A 83 3.20 -3.19 -11.42
CA THR A 83 2.07 -2.33 -11.02
C THR A 83 1.33 -2.92 -9.82
N PHE A 84 1.25 -2.16 -8.73
CA PHE A 84 0.64 -2.57 -7.48
C PHE A 84 -0.66 -1.81 -7.20
N GLN A 85 -1.66 -2.53 -6.70
CA GLN A 85 -2.85 -1.99 -6.06
C GLN A 85 -2.68 -2.06 -4.54
N LEU A 86 -2.78 -0.90 -3.87
CA LEU A 86 -2.51 -0.76 -2.44
C LEU A 86 -3.68 -0.09 -1.73
N GLU A 87 -4.06 -0.62 -0.57
CA GLU A 87 -4.93 0.08 0.39
C GLU A 87 -4.07 0.99 1.26
N VAL A 88 -4.26 2.30 1.14
CA VAL A 88 -3.47 3.32 1.83
C VAL A 88 -4.36 4.34 2.52
N MET A 89 -3.82 5.00 3.52
CA MET A 89 -4.42 6.15 4.18
C MET A 89 -3.65 7.41 3.80
N PHE A 90 -4.35 8.53 3.62
CA PHE A 90 -3.71 9.82 3.42
C PHE A 90 -3.11 10.31 4.75
N ALA A 91 -1.79 10.40 4.84
CA ALA A 91 -1.07 10.80 6.05
C ALA A 91 -0.83 12.32 6.16
N GLY A 92 -1.43 13.14 5.28
CA GLY A 92 -1.27 14.59 5.30
C GLY A 92 0.13 15.08 4.91
N HIS A 93 0.28 16.40 4.78
CA HIS A 93 1.58 17.06 4.89
C HIS A 93 1.83 17.24 6.39
N SER A 94 2.98 16.78 6.90
CA SER A 94 3.47 17.27 8.20
C SER A 94 3.47 18.79 8.11
N LYS A 95 2.60 19.48 8.86
CA LYS A 95 2.68 20.94 8.98
C LYS A 95 4.11 21.27 9.36
N PRO A 96 4.82 22.19 8.68
CA PRO A 96 6.02 22.75 9.27
C PRO A 96 5.58 23.41 10.58
N ILE A 97 6.11 22.93 11.70
CA ILE A 97 6.01 23.60 12.99
C ILE A 97 6.96 24.79 12.88
N GLY A 98 6.51 25.84 12.19
CA GLY A 98 7.17 27.12 12.14
C GLY A 98 6.76 27.92 13.37
N PHE A 99 7.56 27.85 14.43
CA PHE A 99 7.59 28.91 15.44
C PHE A 99 8.21 30.15 14.78
N THR A 100 7.46 31.25 14.66
CA THR A 100 7.97 32.63 14.76
C THR A 100 6.82 33.53 15.19
#